data_AF-A0A7S0P4Q4-F1
#
_entry.id   AF-A0A7S0P4Q4-F1
#
_cell.length_a   1.000
_cell.length_b   1.000
_cell.length_c   1.000
_cell.angle_alpha   90.00
_cell.angle_beta   90.00
_cell.angle_gamma   90.00
#
_symmetry.space_group_name_H-M   'P 1'
#
loop_
_entity.id
_entity.type
_entity.pdbx_description
1 polymer ?
#
loop_
_entity_poly.entity_id
_entity_poly.type
_entity_poly.pdbx_seq_one_letter_code
_entity_poly.pdbx_strand_id
1 'polypeptide(L)'
;PQALSNFVWAYATAGHAAPALFEAVAGETVAQVGDFTPQGLTNMAWAYSTAGHAAPPLFEAMAGEAAARVGEFTPQGFANTTCAYATAGHAAPLLFEAVASE
;
A
#
# COMPACT_ATOMS: atom_id res chain seq x y z
N PRO A 1 -3.78 -7.92 -5.89
CA PRO A 1 -5.23 -8.26 -5.92
C PRO A 1 -6.04 -7.72 -4.71
N GLN A 2 -7.27 -7.23 -4.93
CA GLN A 2 -8.14 -6.62 -3.90
C GLN A 2 -8.50 -7.58 -2.75
N ALA A 3 -8.67 -8.87 -3.04
CA ALA A 3 -8.97 -9.89 -2.02
C ALA A 3 -7.86 -9.99 -0.96
N LEU A 4 -6.59 -9.84 -1.36
CA LEU A 4 -5.45 -9.89 -0.46
C LEU A 4 -5.43 -8.67 0.46
N SER A 5 -5.69 -7.46 -0.06
CA SER A 5 -5.79 -6.24 0.74
C SER A 5 -6.92 -6.35 1.78
N ASN A 6 -8.08 -6.88 1.39
CA ASN A 6 -9.21 -7.10 2.30
C ASN A 6 -8.87 -8.13 3.40
N PHE A 7 -8.14 -9.19 3.05
CA PHE A 7 -7.68 -10.20 4.00
C PHE A 7 -6.76 -9.61 5.06
N VAL A 8 -5.75 -8.82 4.66
CA VAL A 8 -4.85 -8.11 5.58
C VAL A 8 -5.61 -7.14 6.47
N TRP A 9 -6.56 -6.39 5.90
CA TRP A 9 -7.37 -5.43 6.64
C TRP A 9 -8.28 -6.11 7.67
N ALA A 10 -8.84 -7.28 7.37
CA ALA A 10 -9.63 -8.05 8.32
C ALA A 10 -8.79 -8.48 9.54
N TYR A 11 -7.55 -8.93 9.33
CA TYR A 11 -6.63 -9.23 10.43
C TYR A 11 -6.26 -7.99 11.23
N ALA A 12 -5.96 -6.88 10.55
CA ALA A 12 -5.62 -5.60 11.18
C ALA A 12 -6.76 -5.11 12.10
N THR A 13 -8.00 -5.16 11.60
CA THR A 13 -9.19 -4.67 12.33
C THR A 13 -9.69 -5.64 13.39
N ALA A 14 -9.45 -6.94 13.25
CA ALA A 14 -9.72 -7.93 14.30
C ALA A 14 -8.82 -7.77 15.53
N GLY A 15 -7.76 -6.95 15.45
CA GLY A 15 -6.81 -6.72 16.55
C GLY A 15 -5.98 -7.96 16.89
N HIS A 16 -5.97 -8.97 16.02
CA HIS A 16 -5.19 -10.18 16.21
C HIS A 16 -3.81 -10.02 15.58
N ALA A 17 -2.77 -9.98 16.42
CA ALA A 17 -1.39 -9.89 15.96
C ALA A 17 -0.98 -11.18 15.24
N ALA A 18 -0.70 -11.08 13.94
CA ALA A 18 -0.25 -12.19 13.09
C ALA A 18 1.02 -11.83 12.30
N PRO A 19 2.14 -11.48 12.97
CA PRO A 19 3.33 -10.92 12.31
C PRO A 19 3.87 -11.78 11.16
N ALA A 20 3.93 -13.11 11.34
CA ALA A 20 4.38 -14.02 10.28
C ALA A 20 3.47 -14.00 9.03
N LEU A 21 2.16 -13.77 9.21
CA LEU A 21 1.22 -13.61 8.10
C LEU A 21 1.46 -12.30 7.37
N PHE A 22 1.68 -11.20 8.10
CA PHE A 22 1.99 -9.91 7.48
C PHE A 22 3.34 -9.94 6.74
N GLU A 23 4.35 -10.64 7.25
CA GLU A 23 5.63 -10.83 6.56
C GLU A 23 5.46 -11.65 5.27
N ALA A 24 4.74 -12.77 5.33
CA ALA A 24 4.49 -13.62 4.16
C ALA A 24 3.70 -12.87 3.08
N VAL A 25 2.63 -12.17 3.47
CA VAL A 25 1.84 -11.36 2.53
C VAL A 25 2.65 -10.21 1.94
N ALA A 26 3.55 -9.60 2.71
CA ALA A 26 4.41 -8.52 2.21
C ALA A 26 5.35 -9.05 1.12
N GLY A 27 6.00 -10.20 1.36
CA GLY A 27 6.87 -10.84 0.38
C GLY A 27 6.16 -11.21 -0.92
N GLU A 28 4.98 -11.85 -0.81
CA GLU A 28 4.15 -12.20 -1.97
C GLU A 28 3.70 -10.94 -2.74
N THR A 29 3.27 -9.91 -2.01
CA THR A 29 2.78 -8.67 -2.62
C THR A 29 3.87 -7.91 -3.36
N VAL A 30 5.11 -7.89 -2.84
CA VAL A 30 6.25 -7.30 -3.54
C VAL A 30 6.48 -7.98 -4.90
N ALA A 31 6.38 -9.32 -4.95
CA ALA A 31 6.57 -10.08 -6.19
C ALA A 31 5.45 -9.84 -7.22
N GLN A 32 4.26 -9.46 -6.77
CA GLN A 32 3.04 -9.31 -7.58
C GLN A 32 2.53 -7.87 -7.62
N VAL A 33 3.36 -6.87 -7.27
CA VAL A 33 2.89 -5.49 -7.07
C VAL A 33 2.24 -4.90 -8.33
N GLY A 34 2.74 -5.27 -9.52
CA GLY A 34 2.18 -4.85 -10.81
C GLY A 34 0.79 -5.40 -11.13
N ASP A 35 0.37 -6.49 -10.46
CA ASP A 35 -0.97 -7.08 -10.64
C ASP A 35 -2.05 -6.35 -9.84
N PHE A 36 -1.66 -5.35 -9.02
CA PHE A 36 -2.61 -4.54 -8.28
C PHE A 36 -3.16 -3.41 -9.14
N THR A 37 -4.43 -3.11 -8.93
CA THR A 37 -5.01 -1.85 -9.41
C THR A 37 -4.50 -0.70 -8.52
N PRO A 38 -4.56 0.56 -8.98
CA PRO A 38 -4.26 1.73 -8.16
C PRO A 38 -4.97 1.71 -6.80
N GLN A 39 -6.27 1.41 -6.79
CA GLN A 39 -7.05 1.25 -5.56
C GLN A 39 -6.58 0.06 -4.71
N GLY A 40 -6.16 -1.04 -5.34
CA GLY A 40 -5.60 -2.19 -4.65
C GLY A 40 -4.33 -1.86 -3.87
N LEU A 41 -3.43 -1.05 -4.46
CA LEU A 41 -2.23 -0.53 -3.81
C LEU A 41 -2.60 0.36 -2.61
N THR A 42 -3.55 1.28 -2.80
CA THR A 42 -4.07 2.14 -1.72
C THR A 42 -4.61 1.32 -0.55
N ASN A 43 -5.45 0.31 -0.84
CA ASN A 43 -6.05 -0.54 0.19
C ASN A 43 -5.00 -1.36 0.93
N MET A 44 -3.96 -1.85 0.24
CA MET A 44 -2.87 -2.60 0.86
C MET A 44 -2.07 -1.71 1.81
N ALA A 45 -1.70 -0.50 1.38
CA ALA A 45 -1.03 0.48 2.23
C ALA A 45 -1.86 0.81 3.48
N TRP A 46 -3.17 1.01 3.34
CA TRP A 46 -4.09 1.24 4.46
C TRP A 46 -4.16 0.04 5.42
N ALA A 47 -4.18 -1.18 4.90
CA ALA A 47 -4.26 -2.39 5.71
C ALA A 47 -3.01 -2.55 6.60
N TYR A 48 -1.81 -2.38 6.03
CA TYR A 48 -0.55 -2.42 6.79
C TYR A 48 -0.43 -1.27 7.79
N SER A 49 -0.85 -0.08 7.39
CA SER A 49 -0.91 1.10 8.27
C SER A 49 -1.81 0.86 9.48
N THR A 50 -3.00 0.29 9.25
CA THR A 50 -3.97 -0.06 10.31
C THR A 50 -3.43 -1.18 11.21
N ALA A 51 -2.71 -2.15 10.64
CA ALA A 51 -2.09 -3.22 11.40
C ALA A 51 -0.94 -2.74 12.30
N GLY A 52 -0.40 -1.55 12.05
CA GLY A 52 0.82 -1.05 12.71
C GLY A 52 2.04 -1.91 12.42
N HIS A 53 2.03 -2.68 11.33
CA HIS A 53 3.11 -3.59 10.96
C HIS A 53 4.03 -2.91 9.93
N ALA A 54 5.29 -2.72 10.30
CA ALA A 54 6.28 -2.12 9.42
C ALA A 54 6.65 -3.08 8.28
N ALA A 55 6.49 -2.63 7.04
CA ALA A 55 6.90 -3.39 5.85
C ALA A 55 7.58 -2.47 4.82
N PRO A 56 8.76 -1.89 5.14
CA PRO A 56 9.41 -0.91 4.27
C PRO A 56 9.58 -1.37 2.80
N PRO A 57 10.04 -2.62 2.51
CA PRO A 57 10.17 -3.08 1.12
C PRO A 57 8.84 -3.12 0.35
N LEU A 58 7.74 -3.42 1.04
CA LEU A 58 6.41 -3.41 0.46
C LEU A 58 5.97 -1.98 0.12
N PHE A 59 6.14 -1.04 1.04
CA PHE A 59 5.82 0.37 0.81
C PHE A 59 6.67 0.97 -0.32
N GLU A 60 7.95 0.62 -0.41
CA GLU A 60 8.82 1.06 -1.51
C GLU A 60 8.35 0.50 -2.87
N ALA A 61 8.05 -0.80 -2.93
CA ALA A 61 7.55 -1.42 -4.16
C ALA A 61 6.21 -0.82 -4.61
N MET A 62 5.26 -0.65 -3.68
CA MET A 62 3.97 -0.03 -3.97
C MET A 62 4.11 1.44 -4.39
N ALA A 63 5.06 2.19 -3.82
CA ALA A 63 5.28 3.58 -4.19
C ALA A 63 5.87 3.70 -5.60
N GLY A 64 6.81 2.82 -5.96
CA GLY A 64 7.37 2.76 -7.32
C GLY A 64 6.29 2.42 -8.36
N GLU A 65 5.48 1.40 -8.10
CA GLU A 65 4.37 1.01 -8.98
C GLU A 65 3.31 2.13 -9.09
N ALA A 66 2.93 2.75 -7.97
CA ALA A 66 1.97 3.84 -7.97
C ALA A 66 2.49 5.08 -8.71
N ALA A 67 3.78 5.39 -8.59
CA ALA A 67 4.43 6.47 -9.33
C ALA A 67 4.45 6.20 -10.84
N ALA A 68 4.73 4.96 -11.25
CA ALA A 68 4.73 4.58 -12.67
C ALA A 68 3.33 4.67 -13.30
N ARG A 69 2.27 4.59 -12.49
CA ARG A 69 0.86 4.58 -12.91
C ARG A 69 0.08 5.77 -12.38
N VAL A 70 0.77 6.88 -12.13
CA VAL A 70 0.22 8.11 -11.56
C VAL A 70 -1.05 8.55 -12.33
N GLY A 71 -1.02 8.57 -13.67
CA GLY A 71 -2.17 8.94 -14.51
C GLY A 71 -3.42 8.03 -14.40
N GLU A 72 -3.33 6.86 -13.77
CA GLU A 72 -4.48 5.95 -13.58
C GLU A 72 -5.25 6.21 -12.26
N PHE A 73 -4.68 6.99 -11.35
CA PHE A 73 -5.34 7.29 -10.08
C PHE A 73 -6.35 8.44 -10.26
N THR A 74 -7.50 8.29 -9.60
CA THR A 74 -8.41 9.43 -9.41
C THR A 74 -7.82 10.39 -8.36
N PRO A 75 -8.21 11.68 -8.34
CA PRO A 75 -7.77 12.61 -7.29
C PRO A 75 -8.05 12.10 -5.86
N GLN A 76 -9.19 11.44 -5.67
CA GLN A 76 -9.54 10.79 -4.40
C GLN A 76 -8.65 9.57 -4.11
N GLY A 77 -8.37 8.75 -5.13
CA GLY A 77 -7.46 7.61 -5.01
C GLY A 77 -6.08 8.05 -4.54
N PHE A 78 -5.56 9.15 -5.09
CA PHE A 78 -4.31 9.76 -4.65
C PHE A 78 -4.34 10.23 -3.20
N ALA A 79 -5.34 11.03 -2.83
CA ALA A 79 -5.46 11.53 -1.47
C ALA A 79 -5.51 10.38 -0.45
N ASN A 80 -6.19 9.28 -0.80
CA ASN A 80 -6.25 8.10 0.04
C ASN A 80 -4.90 7.37 0.12
N THR A 81 -4.16 7.25 -0.98
CA THR A 81 -2.82 6.65 -0.99
C THR A 81 -1.86 7.48 -0.14
N THR A 82 -1.79 8.79 -0.34
CA THR A 82 -0.88 9.66 0.43
C THR A 82 -1.23 9.68 1.92
N CYS A 83 -2.53 9.65 2.26
CA CYS A 83 -2.98 9.49 3.64
C CYS A 83 -2.51 8.16 4.24
N ALA A 84 -2.64 7.04 3.52
CA ALA A 84 -2.20 5.73 3.98
C ALA A 84 -0.71 5.72 4.36
N TYR A 85 0.14 6.29 3.49
CA TYR A 85 1.59 6.38 3.70
C TYR A 85 1.93 7.30 4.87
N ALA A 86 1.26 8.44 4.98
CA ALA A 86 1.42 9.36 6.12
C ALA A 86 1.05 8.68 7.45
N THR A 87 -0.08 7.96 7.50
CA THR A 87 -0.48 7.19 8.69
C THR A 87 0.49 6.06 9.01
N ALA A 88 1.07 5.42 7.98
CA ALA A 88 2.07 4.37 8.17
C ALA A 88 3.45 4.92 8.61
N GLY A 89 3.65 6.24 8.60
CA GLY A 89 4.95 6.85 8.85
C GLY A 89 5.99 6.58 7.76
N HIS A 90 5.56 6.20 6.56
CA HIS A 90 6.43 5.87 5.43
C HIS A 90 6.45 7.01 4.42
N ALA A 91 7.64 7.57 4.16
CA ALA A 91 7.82 8.54 3.09
C ALA A 91 7.75 7.85 1.72
N ALA A 92 7.06 8.48 0.76
CA ALA A 92 7.00 8.03 -0.63
C ALA A 92 7.45 9.15 -1.58
N PRO A 93 8.75 9.55 -1.55
CA PRO A 93 9.24 10.68 -2.33
C PRO A 93 8.98 10.50 -3.83
N LEU A 94 9.20 9.30 -4.38
CA LEU A 94 8.94 9.00 -5.79
C LEU A 94 7.46 9.20 -6.17
N LEU A 95 6.53 8.80 -5.29
CA LEU A 95 5.11 9.00 -5.52
C LEU A 95 4.73 10.48 -5.47
N PHE A 96 5.28 11.22 -4.50
CA PHE A 96 5.01 12.66 -4.37
C PHE A 96 5.59 13.47 -5.54
N GLU A 97 6.80 13.13 -6.00
CA GLU A 97 7.44 13.74 -7.16
C GLU A 97 6.65 13.45 -8.44
N ALA A 98 6.23 12.20 -8.66
CA ALA A 98 5.43 11.82 -9.83
C ALA A 98 4.11 12.62 -9.89
N VAL A 99 3.42 12.80 -8.76
CA VAL A 99 2.19 13.61 -8.70
C VAL A 99 2.46 15.08 -8.97
N ALA A 100 3.60 15.61 -8.53
CA ALA A 100 3.95 17.02 -8.77
C ALA A 100 4.30 17.31 -10.25
N SER A 101 4.56 16.27 -11.05
CA SER A 101 4.90 16.39 -12.47
C SER A 101 3.73 16.20 -13.45
N GLU A 102 2.54 15.85 -12.96
CA GLU A 102 1.29 15.78 -13.75
C GLU A 102 0.60 17.15 -13.87
#